data_AF-A0A0B2UK04-F1
#
_entry.id   AF-A0A0B2UK04-F1
#
_cell.length_a   1.000
_cell.length_b   1.000
_cell.length_c   1.000
_cell.angle_alpha   90.00
_cell.angle_beta   90.00
_cell.angle_gamma   90.00
#
_symmetry.space_group_name_H-M   'P 1'
#
loop_
_entity.id
_entity.type
_entity.pdbx_description
1 polymer ?
#
loop_
_entity_poly.entity_id
_entity_poly.type
_entity_poly.pdbx_seq_one_letter_code
_entity_poly.pdbx_strand_id
1 'polypeptide(L)'
;MDYEPVMNELINKVVRKFYEPHHVVIMGILLKATLLYDNELCERMKMLSKEVNKLIIKLKEDKMIKYETKVENRENNGQILRTVYYINYAEVRDVIKYKIYKMTKNLENSIKMGQAEGYICIECNREYSSLDAQGLMENYVFKCEDCKGDLAENRKDRSEDCEMYSNLMSELDGIVMLLKETDKYSIPSMDYFQVLEMKKDRECKDVHVQKEEEHVPIHQSSIEEPEIESHYADNSVVIQNEACVEINEYVMVSGIRKRFSDVTEEDKEKMSEEEYEKYYEIYSKYYEEPDA
;
A
#
# COMPACT_ATOMS: atom_id res chain seq x y z
N MET A 1 7.10 11.65 0.26
CA MET A 1 5.82 12.41 0.26
C MET A 1 5.45 12.69 1.71
N ASP A 2 4.95 13.88 2.04
CA ASP A 2 4.75 14.27 3.45
C ASP A 2 3.65 13.49 4.18
N TYR A 3 2.68 12.95 3.43
CA TYR A 3 1.59 12.12 3.98
C TYR A 3 2.00 10.67 4.25
N GLU A 4 3.10 10.19 3.66
CA GLU A 4 3.56 8.79 3.76
C GLU A 4 3.88 8.37 5.20
N PRO A 5 4.67 9.11 6.01
CA PRO A 5 4.96 8.70 7.39
C PRO A 5 3.70 8.59 8.25
N VAL A 6 2.79 9.55 8.14
CA VAL A 6 1.52 9.57 8.90
C VAL A 6 0.64 8.39 8.49
N MET A 7 0.53 8.12 7.18
CA MET A 7 -0.22 6.96 6.68
C MET A 7 0.39 5.64 7.11
N ASN A 8 1.72 5.52 7.09
CA ASN A 8 2.42 4.33 7.53
C ASN A 8 2.17 4.08 9.02
N GLU A 9 2.17 5.12 9.85
CA GLU A 9 1.84 5.02 11.27
C GLU A 9 0.38 4.58 11.48
N LEU A 10 -0.57 5.20 10.77
CA LEU A 10 -1.99 4.85 10.82
C LEU A 10 -2.21 3.38 10.46
N ILE A 11 -1.65 2.93 9.33
CA ILE A 11 -1.79 1.55 8.85
C ILE A 11 -1.16 0.59 9.86
N ASN A 12 0.05 0.86 10.36
CA ASN A 12 0.69 0.01 11.36
C ASN A 12 -0.15 -0.11 12.64
N LYS A 13 -0.75 0.99 13.11
CA LYS A 13 -1.59 1.00 14.31
C LYS A 13 -2.87 0.19 14.11
N VAL A 14 -3.52 0.30 12.95
CA VAL A 14 -4.71 -0.46 12.60
C VAL A 14 -4.37 -1.95 12.45
N VAL A 15 -3.33 -2.29 11.70
CA VAL A 15 -2.98 -3.70 11.44
C VAL A 15 -2.58 -4.42 12.73
N ARG A 16 -1.84 -3.76 13.63
CA ARG A 16 -1.49 -4.32 14.95
C ARG A 16 -2.68 -4.53 15.89
N LYS A 17 -3.76 -3.76 15.74
CA LYS A 17 -4.96 -3.88 16.58
C LYS A 17 -5.93 -4.93 16.08
N PHE A 18 -6.12 -5.04 14.75
CA PHE A 18 -7.20 -5.85 14.17
C PHE A 18 -6.75 -7.14 13.47
N TYR A 19 -5.46 -7.31 13.20
CA TYR A 19 -4.95 -8.46 12.45
C TYR A 19 -3.92 -9.25 13.24
N GLU A 20 -3.70 -10.50 12.81
CA GLU A 20 -2.70 -11.38 13.40
C GLU A 20 -1.27 -10.95 13.07
N PRO A 21 -0.26 -11.38 13.86
CA PRO A 21 1.13 -10.96 13.70
C PRO A 21 1.69 -11.16 12.28
N HIS A 22 1.32 -12.24 11.60
CA HIS A 22 1.78 -12.51 10.22
C HIS A 22 1.35 -11.41 9.25
N HIS A 23 0.13 -10.87 9.39
CA HIS A 23 -0.36 -9.76 8.57
C HIS A 23 0.40 -8.46 8.88
N VAL A 24 0.75 -8.22 10.15
CA VAL A 24 1.55 -7.06 10.57
C VAL A 24 2.91 -7.07 9.87
N VAL A 25 3.56 -8.24 9.80
CA VAL A 25 4.86 -8.38 9.13
C VAL A 25 4.72 -8.12 7.63
N ILE A 26 3.74 -8.75 6.96
CA ILE A 26 3.49 -8.55 5.53
C ILE A 26 3.28 -7.06 5.22
N MET A 27 2.44 -6.38 6.01
CA MET A 27 2.16 -4.97 5.80
C MET A 27 3.40 -4.09 6.05
N GLY A 28 4.20 -4.42 7.07
CA GLY A 28 5.47 -3.73 7.33
C GLY A 28 6.48 -3.88 6.19
N ILE A 29 6.51 -5.03 5.51
CA ILE A 29 7.36 -5.24 4.33
C ILE A 29 6.83 -4.42 3.14
N LEU A 30 5.51 -4.44 2.90
CA LEU A 30 4.88 -3.69 1.80
C LEU A 30 5.06 -2.18 1.93
N LEU A 31 4.90 -1.62 3.14
CA LEU A 31 5.07 -0.18 3.40
C LEU A 31 6.50 0.29 3.09
N LYS A 32 7.51 -0.58 3.21
CA LYS A 32 8.91 -0.26 2.88
C LYS A 32 9.21 -0.43 1.39
N ALA A 33 8.72 -1.50 0.78
CA ALA A 33 9.08 -1.87 -0.59
C ALA A 33 8.27 -1.15 -1.68
N THR A 34 7.20 -0.42 -1.31
CA THR A 34 6.22 0.25 -2.20
C THR A 34 5.41 -0.67 -3.11
N LEU A 35 6.06 -1.63 -3.76
CA LEU A 35 5.48 -2.62 -4.66
C LEU A 35 6.29 -3.92 -4.58
N LEU A 36 5.59 -5.03 -4.38
CA LEU A 36 6.18 -6.36 -4.25
C LEU A 36 5.53 -7.36 -5.18
N TYR A 37 6.35 -8.26 -5.72
CA TYR A 37 5.86 -9.44 -6.43
C TYR A 37 5.68 -10.63 -5.49
N ASP A 38 4.92 -11.63 -5.92
CA ASP A 38 4.65 -12.84 -5.12
C ASP A 38 5.92 -13.59 -4.69
N ASN A 39 6.87 -13.75 -5.60
CA ASN A 39 8.15 -14.41 -5.31
C ASN A 39 8.95 -13.65 -4.25
N GLU A 40 9.07 -12.33 -4.39
CA GLU A 40 9.79 -11.47 -3.44
C GLU A 40 9.15 -11.51 -2.04
N LEU A 41 7.82 -11.52 -1.99
CA LEU A 41 7.11 -11.60 -0.72
C LEU A 41 7.32 -12.96 -0.05
N CYS A 42 7.26 -14.05 -0.81
CA CYS A 42 7.51 -15.40 -0.31
C CYS A 42 8.95 -15.56 0.21
N GLU A 43 9.93 -15.01 -0.50
CA GLU A 43 11.34 -15.01 -0.10
C GLU A 43 11.57 -14.24 1.21
N ARG A 44 10.99 -13.03 1.33
CA ARG A 44 11.13 -12.22 2.56
C ARG A 44 10.41 -12.84 3.76
N MET A 45 9.26 -13.47 3.54
CA MET A 45 8.50 -14.14 4.60
C MET A 45 9.07 -15.52 4.97
N LYS A 46 9.85 -16.15 4.07
CA LYS A 46 10.33 -17.54 4.20
C LYS A 46 9.20 -18.54 4.46
N MET A 47 8.07 -18.34 3.78
CA MET A 47 6.85 -19.16 3.89
C MET A 47 6.47 -19.72 2.52
N LEU A 48 5.65 -20.78 2.51
CA LEU A 48 5.13 -21.32 1.24
C LEU A 48 4.12 -20.35 0.63
N SER A 49 4.11 -20.23 -0.70
CA SER A 49 3.21 -19.33 -1.44
C SER A 49 1.73 -19.56 -1.11
N LYS A 50 1.33 -20.81 -0.83
CA LYS A 50 -0.05 -21.14 -0.43
C LYS A 50 -0.45 -20.52 0.92
N GLU A 51 0.49 -20.41 1.86
CA GLU A 51 0.23 -19.83 3.18
C GLU A 51 0.21 -18.31 3.11
N VAL A 52 1.16 -17.71 2.38
CA VAL A 52 1.20 -16.27 2.11
C VAL A 52 -0.10 -15.82 1.42
N ASN A 53 -0.56 -16.57 0.41
CA ASN A 53 -1.78 -16.24 -0.31
C ASN A 53 -3.03 -16.24 0.60
N LYS A 54 -3.12 -17.16 1.57
CA LYS A 54 -4.25 -17.15 2.55
C LYS A 54 -4.28 -15.84 3.36
N LEU A 55 -3.12 -15.34 3.77
CA LEU A 55 -3.01 -14.08 4.52
C LEU A 55 -3.33 -12.87 3.63
N ILE A 56 -2.84 -12.89 2.38
CA ILE A 56 -3.07 -11.84 1.38
C ILE A 56 -4.55 -11.75 0.99
N ILE A 57 -5.25 -12.87 0.82
CA ILE A 57 -6.68 -12.88 0.50
C ILE A 57 -7.49 -12.13 1.56
N LYS A 58 -7.20 -12.36 2.85
CA LYS A 58 -7.87 -11.65 3.95
C LYS A 58 -7.60 -10.13 3.89
N LEU A 59 -6.36 -9.72 3.67
CA LEU A 59 -6.00 -8.30 3.52
C LEU A 59 -6.64 -7.66 2.28
N LYS A 60 -6.78 -8.43 1.18
CA LYS A 60 -7.42 -7.99 -0.06
C LYS A 60 -8.93 -7.81 0.11
N GLU A 61 -9.62 -8.76 0.75
CA GLU A 61 -11.06 -8.68 1.03
C GLU A 61 -11.39 -7.45 1.88
N ASP A 62 -10.52 -7.16 2.84
CA ASP A 62 -10.60 -5.97 3.67
C ASP A 62 -10.16 -4.67 2.98
N LYS A 63 -9.71 -4.75 1.71
CA LYS A 63 -9.20 -3.63 0.91
C LYS A 63 -8.03 -2.88 1.56
N MET A 64 -7.21 -3.61 2.32
CA MET A 64 -5.97 -3.07 2.89
C MET A 64 -4.82 -3.04 1.87
N ILE A 65 -4.88 -3.92 0.87
CA ILE A 65 -3.87 -4.04 -0.20
C ILE A 65 -4.56 -4.19 -1.56
N LYS A 66 -3.88 -3.75 -2.61
CA LYS A 66 -4.22 -4.08 -4.00
C LYS A 66 -3.53 -5.37 -4.41
N TYR A 67 -4.31 -6.24 -5.04
CA TYR A 67 -3.89 -7.50 -5.62
C TYR A 67 -4.19 -7.42 -7.11
N GLU A 68 -3.16 -7.45 -7.95
CA GLU A 68 -3.34 -7.45 -9.40
C GLU A 68 -2.46 -8.52 -10.03
N THR A 69 -2.95 -9.16 -11.10
CA THR A 69 -2.14 -10.04 -11.93
C THR A 69 -1.74 -9.28 -13.19
N LYS A 70 -0.45 -9.20 -13.46
CA LYS A 70 0.13 -8.52 -14.61
C LYS A 70 0.86 -9.52 -15.49
N VAL A 71 0.84 -9.27 -16.79
CA VAL A 71 1.61 -10.04 -17.78
C VAL A 71 2.98 -9.39 -17.88
N GLU A 72 4.04 -10.16 -17.66
CA GLU A 72 5.41 -9.77 -17.97
C GLU A 72 5.92 -10.62 -19.13
N ASN A 73 6.57 -9.99 -20.10
CA ASN A 73 7.24 -10.68 -21.19
C ASN A 73 8.60 -11.16 -20.68
N ARG A 74 8.95 -12.42 -20.96
CA ARG A 74 10.31 -12.94 -20.78
C ARG A 74 11.11 -12.73 -22.06
N GLU A 75 12.42 -12.60 -21.91
CA GLU A 75 13.43 -12.53 -22.97
C GLU A 75 13.28 -13.63 -24.05
N ASN A 76 12.72 -14.80 -23.69
CA ASN A 76 12.48 -15.92 -24.60
C ASN A 76 11.11 -15.87 -25.33
N ASN A 77 10.54 -14.69 -25.59
CA ASN A 77 9.21 -14.51 -26.20
C ASN A 77 8.04 -15.18 -25.43
N GLY A 78 8.24 -15.54 -24.16
CA GLY A 78 7.22 -16.18 -23.32
C GLY A 78 6.53 -15.18 -22.41
N GLN A 79 5.19 -15.22 -22.32
CA GLN A 79 4.43 -14.40 -21.37
C GLN A 79 4.29 -15.13 -20.04
N ILE A 80 4.64 -14.47 -18.93
CA ILE A 80 4.40 -14.99 -17.57
C ILE A 80 3.45 -14.07 -16.82
N LEU A 81 2.48 -14.69 -16.14
CA LEU A 81 1.60 -13.98 -15.23
C LEU A 81 2.28 -13.85 -13.88
N ARG A 82 2.47 -12.61 -13.42
CA ARG A 82 2.94 -12.31 -12.07
C ARG A 82 1.90 -11.58 -11.28
N THR A 83 1.77 -11.94 -10.02
CA THR A 83 0.92 -11.21 -9.09
C THR A 83 1.75 -10.15 -8.38
N VAL A 84 1.19 -8.95 -8.33
CA VAL A 84 1.77 -7.78 -7.67
C VAL A 84 0.89 -7.31 -6.53
N TYR A 85 1.56 -6.87 -5.47
CA TYR A 85 0.97 -6.32 -4.26
C TYR A 85 1.47 -4.90 -4.04
N TYR A 86 0.55 -3.97 -3.81
CA TYR A 86 0.86 -2.60 -3.45
C TYR A 86 -0.25 -1.99 -2.59
N ILE A 87 0.03 -0.84 -1.97
CA ILE A 87 -0.90 -0.16 -1.07
C ILE A 87 -1.39 1.11 -1.75
N ASN A 88 -2.70 1.25 -1.90
CA ASN A 88 -3.31 2.52 -2.30
C ASN A 88 -3.74 3.27 -1.03
N TYR A 89 -2.96 4.29 -0.64
CA TYR A 89 -3.19 5.04 0.59
C TYR A 89 -4.56 5.72 0.66
N ALA A 90 -5.08 6.22 -0.47
CA ALA A 90 -6.39 6.89 -0.50
C ALA A 90 -7.51 5.89 -0.18
N GLU A 91 -7.49 4.72 -0.82
CA GLU A 91 -8.48 3.67 -0.56
C GLU A 91 -8.40 3.16 0.87
N VAL A 92 -7.19 2.89 1.38
CA VAL A 92 -6.99 2.39 2.75
C VAL A 92 -7.49 3.41 3.79
N ARG A 93 -7.20 4.71 3.60
CA ARG A 93 -7.74 5.77 4.46
C ARG A 93 -9.26 5.71 4.51
N ASP A 94 -9.91 5.66 3.36
CA ASP A 94 -11.38 5.75 3.28
C ASP A 94 -12.05 4.48 3.84
N VAL A 95 -11.45 3.31 3.62
CA VAL A 95 -11.87 2.04 4.22
C VAL A 95 -11.76 2.10 5.74
N ILE A 96 -10.63 2.58 6.29
CA ILE A 96 -10.45 2.72 7.74
C ILE A 96 -11.49 3.69 8.31
N LYS A 97 -11.69 4.86 7.70
CA LYS A 97 -12.72 5.82 8.12
C LYS A 97 -14.11 5.19 8.15
N TYR A 98 -14.48 4.49 7.09
CA TYR A 98 -15.79 3.85 6.99
C TYR A 98 -15.97 2.75 8.05
N LYS A 99 -14.95 1.90 8.26
CA LYS A 99 -15.01 0.84 9.27
C LYS A 99 -15.13 1.42 10.68
N ILE A 100 -14.34 2.44 11.02
CA ILE A 100 -14.43 3.13 12.32
C ILE A 100 -15.81 3.75 12.50
N TYR A 101 -16.30 4.50 11.51
CA TYR A 101 -17.66 5.08 11.55
C TYR A 101 -18.73 4.01 11.78
N LYS A 102 -18.65 2.88 11.06
CA LYS A 102 -19.61 1.79 11.18
C LYS A 102 -19.54 1.10 12.54
N MET A 103 -18.35 0.89 13.10
CA MET A 103 -18.18 0.33 14.44
C MET A 103 -18.81 1.23 15.50
N THR A 104 -18.48 2.52 15.48
CA THR A 104 -19.08 3.51 16.39
C THR A 104 -20.60 3.56 16.23
N LYS A 105 -21.10 3.60 14.99
CA LYS A 105 -22.53 3.72 14.72
C LYS A 105 -23.33 2.50 15.16
N ASN A 106 -22.78 1.31 14.96
CA ASN A 106 -23.43 0.07 15.39
C ASN A 106 -23.58 0.04 16.92
N LEU A 107 -22.57 0.47 17.67
CA LEU A 107 -22.65 0.51 19.12
C LEU A 107 -23.58 1.60 19.63
N GLU A 108 -23.56 2.79 19.04
CA GLU A 108 -24.57 3.82 19.35
C GLU A 108 -25.99 3.30 19.12
N ASN A 109 -26.22 2.57 18.03
CA ASN A 109 -27.52 1.99 17.74
C ASN A 109 -27.86 0.88 18.75
N SER A 110 -26.92 0.01 19.13
CA SER A 110 -27.14 -0.99 20.19
C SER A 110 -27.55 -0.34 21.51
N ILE A 111 -26.87 0.73 21.92
CA ILE A 111 -27.22 1.48 23.12
C ILE A 111 -28.60 2.12 22.99
N LYS A 112 -28.91 2.77 21.85
CA LYS A 112 -30.21 3.40 21.61
C LYS A 112 -31.36 2.40 21.53
N MET A 113 -31.15 1.22 20.93
CA MET A 113 -32.17 0.17 20.91
C MET A 113 -32.34 -0.46 22.30
N GLY A 114 -31.26 -0.61 23.06
CA GLY A 114 -31.31 -0.99 24.48
C GLY A 114 -31.89 0.11 25.39
N GLN A 115 -31.98 1.35 24.92
CA GLN A 115 -32.65 2.47 25.59
C GLN A 115 -34.17 2.46 25.40
N ALA A 116 -34.72 1.62 24.52
CA ALA A 116 -36.17 1.52 24.36
C ALA A 116 -36.80 1.12 25.70
N GLU A 117 -37.58 2.04 26.27
CA GLU A 117 -38.37 1.81 27.46
C GLU A 117 -39.32 0.64 27.17
N GLY A 118 -39.17 -0.43 27.95
CA GLY A 118 -39.92 -1.66 27.78
C GLY A 118 -40.44 -2.14 29.13
N TYR A 119 -41.47 -2.95 29.07
CA TYR A 119 -42.04 -3.61 30.23
C TYR A 119 -41.79 -5.11 30.14
N ILE A 120 -41.69 -5.77 31.29
CA ILE A 120 -41.54 -7.22 31.38
C ILE A 120 -42.62 -7.76 32.31
N CYS A 121 -43.27 -8.85 31.90
CA CYS A 121 -44.21 -9.52 32.78
C CYS A 121 -43.48 -10.32 33.86
N ILE A 122 -43.86 -10.13 35.11
CA ILE A 122 -43.24 -10.81 36.26
C ILE A 122 -43.51 -12.32 36.26
N GLU A 123 -44.64 -12.74 35.69
CA GLU A 123 -45.10 -14.14 35.73
C GLU A 123 -44.57 -14.97 34.54
N CYS A 124 -44.58 -14.41 33.33
CA CYS A 124 -44.19 -15.14 32.11
C CYS A 124 -42.91 -14.64 31.43
N ASN A 125 -42.26 -13.60 31.97
CA ASN A 125 -41.04 -12.96 31.44
C ASN A 125 -41.12 -12.49 29.97
N ARG A 126 -42.33 -12.31 29.43
CA ARG A 126 -42.51 -11.72 28.10
C ARG A 126 -42.18 -10.23 28.15
N GLU A 127 -41.36 -9.77 27.21
CA GLU A 127 -41.00 -8.36 27.03
C GLU A 127 -42.02 -7.66 26.11
N TYR A 128 -42.39 -6.45 26.47
CA TYR A 128 -43.33 -5.58 25.77
C TYR A 128 -42.67 -4.22 25.51
N SER A 129 -42.88 -3.63 24.33
CA SER A 129 -42.48 -2.23 24.12
C SER A 129 -43.43 -1.29 24.88
N SER A 130 -43.00 -0.03 25.10
CA SER A 130 -43.87 0.97 25.72
C SER A 130 -45.20 1.18 24.98
N LEU A 131 -45.18 1.11 23.64
CA LEU A 131 -46.39 1.24 22.81
C LEU A 131 -47.32 0.03 22.95
N ASP A 132 -46.75 -1.18 23.03
CA ASP A 132 -47.54 -2.41 23.20
C ASP A 132 -48.17 -2.46 24.60
N ALA A 133 -47.42 -2.07 25.62
CA ALA A 133 -47.93 -1.98 26.99
C ALA A 133 -49.08 -0.97 27.11
N GLN A 134 -49.01 0.16 26.38
CA GLN A 134 -50.07 1.17 26.36
C GLN A 134 -51.43 0.60 25.90
N GLY A 135 -51.43 -0.34 24.95
CA GLY A 135 -52.62 -1.02 24.47
C GLY A 135 -53.22 -2.03 25.44
N LEU A 136 -52.45 -2.45 26.47
CA LEU A 136 -52.81 -3.49 27.43
C LEU A 136 -53.05 -2.93 28.85
N MET A 137 -53.46 -1.65 28.94
CA MET A 137 -53.73 -1.00 30.22
C MET A 137 -55.15 -1.31 30.72
N GLU A 138 -55.24 -1.83 31.95
CA GLU A 138 -56.50 -2.04 32.67
C GLU A 138 -56.40 -1.42 34.08
N ASN A 139 -57.39 -0.62 34.49
CA ASN A 139 -57.43 0.03 35.81
C ASN A 139 -56.13 0.79 36.19
N TYR A 140 -55.54 1.50 35.23
CA TYR A 140 -54.26 2.22 35.39
C TYR A 140 -53.02 1.34 35.62
N VAL A 141 -53.11 0.03 35.35
CA VAL A 141 -51.99 -0.93 35.46
C VAL A 141 -51.80 -1.66 34.12
N PHE A 142 -50.56 -1.84 33.70
CA PHE A 142 -50.24 -2.61 32.49
C PHE A 142 -50.32 -4.11 32.75
N LYS A 143 -51.06 -4.83 31.91
CA LYS A 143 -51.28 -6.27 32.05
C LYS A 143 -50.68 -7.05 30.89
N CYS A 144 -50.24 -8.27 31.17
CA CYS A 144 -49.80 -9.21 30.12
C CYS A 144 -50.99 -9.78 29.35
N GLU A 145 -50.84 -9.92 28.02
CA GLU A 145 -51.83 -10.51 27.13
C GLU A 145 -52.12 -11.98 27.43
N ASP A 146 -51.09 -12.76 27.76
CA ASP A 146 -51.20 -14.23 27.92
C ASP A 146 -51.59 -14.64 29.35
N CYS A 147 -50.92 -14.07 30.36
CA CYS A 147 -51.07 -14.50 31.77
C CYS A 147 -51.82 -13.51 32.66
N LYS A 148 -52.17 -12.32 32.14
CA LYS A 148 -52.79 -11.22 32.90
C LYS A 148 -52.01 -10.76 34.15
N GLY A 149 -50.75 -11.16 34.27
CA GLY A 149 -49.84 -10.66 35.29
C GLY A 149 -49.48 -9.19 35.07
N ASP A 150 -49.04 -8.52 36.12
CA ASP A 150 -48.60 -7.12 36.05
C ASP A 150 -47.29 -7.00 35.27
N LEU A 151 -47.21 -5.97 34.43
CA LEU A 151 -45.96 -5.63 33.74
C LEU A 151 -45.15 -4.65 34.59
N ALA A 152 -43.89 -4.97 34.82
CA ALA A 152 -42.93 -4.09 35.50
C ALA A 152 -42.03 -3.39 34.47
N GLU A 153 -41.50 -2.22 34.81
CA GLU A 153 -40.47 -1.57 33.99
C GLU A 153 -39.25 -2.47 33.87
N ASN A 154 -38.84 -2.76 32.64
CA ASN A 154 -37.64 -3.54 32.37
C ASN A 154 -36.41 -2.67 32.57
N ARG A 155 -35.92 -2.61 33.81
CA ARG A 155 -34.65 -1.95 34.17
C ARG A 155 -33.50 -2.93 33.96
N LYS A 156 -33.18 -3.26 32.71
CA LYS A 156 -31.87 -3.88 32.42
C LYS A 156 -30.79 -2.96 32.98
N ASP A 157 -29.88 -3.49 33.79
CA ASP A 157 -28.71 -2.75 34.25
C ASP A 157 -27.83 -2.48 33.03
N ARG A 158 -27.74 -1.21 32.63
CA ARG A 158 -27.16 -0.75 31.35
C ARG A 158 -25.80 -0.10 31.55
N SER A 159 -25.23 -0.25 32.73
CA SER A 159 -23.88 0.20 33.07
C SER A 159 -22.84 -0.47 32.16
N GLU A 160 -23.00 -1.76 31.88
CA GLU A 160 -22.09 -2.55 31.05
C GLU A 160 -21.99 -2.02 29.61
N ASP A 161 -23.12 -1.76 28.93
CA ASP A 161 -23.13 -1.26 27.54
C ASP A 161 -22.48 0.13 27.41
N CYS A 162 -22.73 1.01 28.39
CA CYS A 162 -22.12 2.34 28.45
C CYS A 162 -20.61 2.25 28.71
N GLU A 163 -20.17 1.35 29.59
CA GLU A 163 -18.77 1.10 29.87
C GLU A 163 -18.05 0.55 28.65
N MET A 164 -18.64 -0.42 27.95
CA MET A 164 -18.09 -0.97 26.70
C MET A 164 -17.89 0.11 25.64
N TYR A 165 -18.84 1.04 25.48
CA TYR A 165 -18.70 2.16 24.55
C TYR A 165 -17.54 3.09 24.91
N SER A 166 -17.45 3.48 26.18
CA SER A 166 -16.38 4.35 26.67
C SER A 166 -15.01 3.71 26.46
N ASN A 167 -14.88 2.43 26.79
CA ASN A 167 -13.64 1.66 26.63
C ASN A 167 -13.23 1.60 25.16
N LEU A 168 -14.15 1.23 24.24
CA LEU A 168 -13.83 1.21 22.82
C LEU A 168 -13.42 2.59 22.30
N MET A 169 -14.16 3.64 22.65
CA MET A 169 -13.83 4.99 22.19
C MET A 169 -12.43 5.42 22.65
N SER A 170 -12.05 5.06 23.88
CA SER A 170 -10.69 5.30 24.36
C SER A 170 -9.63 4.56 23.53
N GLU A 171 -9.91 3.31 23.13
CA GLU A 171 -8.98 2.51 22.32
C GLU A 171 -8.86 2.97 20.88
N LEU A 172 -9.94 3.54 20.33
CA LEU A 172 -10.01 4.06 18.97
C LEU A 172 -9.51 5.51 18.85
N ASP A 173 -9.48 6.27 19.94
CA ASP A 173 -9.05 7.68 19.94
C ASP A 173 -7.67 7.86 19.28
N GLY A 174 -6.74 6.95 19.59
CA GLY A 174 -5.43 6.95 18.97
C GLY A 174 -5.41 6.71 17.45
N ILE A 175 -6.42 6.04 16.87
CA ILE A 175 -6.59 5.89 15.42
C ILE A 175 -7.31 7.12 14.86
N VAL A 176 -8.33 7.61 15.55
CA VAL A 176 -9.10 8.81 15.15
C VAL A 176 -8.21 10.05 15.07
N MET A 177 -7.27 10.19 16.01
CA MET A 177 -6.29 11.27 15.99
C MET A 177 -5.39 11.23 14.75
N LEU A 178 -4.90 10.04 14.39
CA LEU A 178 -4.11 9.87 13.16
C LEU A 178 -4.95 10.13 11.91
N LEU A 179 -6.22 9.69 11.87
CA LEU A 179 -7.12 10.00 10.75
C LEU A 179 -7.34 11.51 10.57
N LYS A 180 -7.50 12.27 11.67
CA LYS A 180 -7.61 13.73 11.61
C LYS A 180 -6.34 14.39 11.09
N GLU A 181 -5.17 13.83 11.40
CA GLU A 181 -3.90 14.31 10.89
C GLU A 181 -3.73 14.00 9.39
N THR A 182 -4.07 12.78 8.98
CA THR A 182 -4.12 12.36 7.58
C THR A 182 -5.01 13.28 6.74
N ASP A 183 -6.13 13.76 7.28
CA ASP A 183 -7.09 14.61 6.57
C ASP A 183 -6.56 16.01 6.23
N LYS A 184 -5.43 16.42 6.82
CA LYS A 184 -4.72 17.65 6.43
C LYS A 184 -4.05 17.52 5.06
N TYR A 185 -3.85 16.30 4.57
CA TYR A 185 -3.15 16.01 3.34
C TYR A 185 -4.10 15.56 2.23
N SER A 186 -3.88 16.06 1.02
CA SER A 186 -4.56 15.54 -0.17
C SER A 186 -3.82 14.31 -0.69
N ILE A 187 -4.29 13.12 -0.29
CA ILE A 187 -3.69 11.84 -0.70
C ILE A 187 -4.25 11.43 -2.06
N PRO A 188 -3.42 11.32 -3.12
CA PRO A 188 -3.85 10.82 -4.41
C PRO A 188 -4.12 9.32 -4.38
N SER A 189 -5.08 8.86 -5.17
CA SER A 189 -5.24 7.44 -5.49
C SER A 189 -4.19 7.06 -6.52
N MET A 190 -3.41 6.02 -6.25
CA MET A 190 -2.35 5.56 -7.15
C MET A 190 -2.69 4.24 -7.82
N ASP A 191 -2.37 4.17 -9.11
CA ASP A 191 -2.53 2.96 -9.93
C ASP A 191 -1.19 2.22 -10.07
N TYR A 192 -1.24 0.93 -10.46
CA TYR A 192 -0.07 0.06 -10.61
C TYR A 192 1.11 0.73 -11.34
N PHE A 193 0.87 1.38 -12.49
CA PHE A 193 1.93 2.00 -13.29
C PHE A 193 2.64 3.13 -12.54
N GLN A 194 1.88 3.98 -11.84
CA GLN A 194 2.42 5.07 -11.04
C GLN A 194 3.23 4.56 -9.85
N VAL A 195 2.76 3.49 -9.19
CA VAL A 195 3.50 2.89 -8.08
C VAL A 195 4.77 2.19 -8.58
N LEU A 196 4.74 1.59 -9.76
CA LEU A 196 5.92 1.00 -10.39
C LEU A 196 6.98 2.05 -10.71
N GLU A 197 6.58 3.21 -11.25
CA GLU A 197 7.48 4.37 -11.44
C GLU A 197 8.08 4.83 -10.11
N MET A 198 7.26 4.98 -9.07
CA MET A 198 7.75 5.35 -7.74
C MET A 198 8.75 4.35 -7.16
N LYS A 199 8.59 3.04 -7.43
CA LYS A 199 9.56 2.02 -7.01
C LYS A 199 10.89 2.22 -7.72
N LYS A 200 10.87 2.42 -9.05
CA LYS A 200 12.08 2.68 -9.85
C LYS A 200 12.81 3.94 -9.37
N ASP A 201 12.09 5.02 -9.08
CA ASP A 201 12.68 6.26 -8.57
C ASP A 201 13.36 6.09 -7.20
N ARG A 202 12.83 5.20 -6.33
CA ARG A 202 13.43 4.88 -5.03
C ARG A 202 14.69 4.05 -5.20
N GLU A 203 14.65 3.03 -6.06
CA GLU A 203 15.80 2.20 -6.38
C GLU A 203 16.95 3.02 -7.01
N CYS A 204 16.64 4.00 -7.87
CA CYS A 204 17.65 4.91 -8.42
C CYS A 204 18.29 5.85 -7.36
N LYS A 205 17.54 6.22 -6.31
CA LYS A 205 18.04 7.07 -5.21
C LYS A 205 18.89 6.29 -4.21
N ASP A 206 18.51 5.04 -3.89
CA ASP A 206 19.29 4.18 -2.99
C ASP A 206 20.68 3.86 -3.57
N VAL A 207 20.81 3.78 -4.90
CA VAL A 207 22.11 3.62 -5.60
C VAL A 207 22.99 4.88 -5.52
N HIS A 208 22.42 6.08 -5.42
CA HIS A 208 23.19 7.32 -5.25
C HIS A 208 23.69 7.51 -3.81
N VAL A 209 22.87 7.17 -2.80
CA VAL A 209 23.26 7.30 -1.38
C VAL A 209 24.41 6.35 -1.02
N GLN A 210 24.40 5.12 -1.56
CA GLN A 210 25.49 4.17 -1.33
C GLN A 210 26.83 4.58 -1.95
N LYS A 211 26.82 5.41 -3.01
CA LYS A 211 28.06 5.97 -3.61
C LYS A 211 28.60 7.19 -2.87
N GLU A 212 27.76 7.94 -2.17
CA GLU A 212 28.17 9.11 -1.38
C GLU A 212 28.76 8.74 -0.01
N GLU A 213 28.37 7.60 0.57
CA GLU A 213 28.86 7.14 1.89
C GLU A 213 30.29 6.53 1.85
N GLU A 214 30.82 6.13 0.69
CA GLU A 214 32.17 5.56 0.58
C GLU A 214 33.31 6.60 0.54
N HIS A 215 33.03 7.89 0.37
CA HIS A 215 34.06 8.93 0.27
C HIS A 215 34.20 9.77 1.56
N VAL A 216 34.63 9.14 2.66
CA VAL A 216 35.19 9.84 3.82
C VAL A 216 36.72 9.79 3.76
N PRO A 217 37.43 10.92 3.61
CA PRO A 217 38.89 10.90 3.50
C PRO A 217 39.53 10.79 4.89
N ILE A 218 40.27 9.70 5.14
CA ILE A 218 41.16 9.57 6.30
C ILE A 218 42.62 9.66 5.84
N HIS A 219 43.34 10.51 6.55
CA HIS A 219 44.68 11.04 6.36
C HIS A 219 45.79 9.95 6.33
N GLN A 220 46.77 10.12 5.42
CA GLN A 220 47.97 9.29 5.22
C GLN A 220 48.91 9.17 6.44
N SER A 221 49.54 7.99 6.57
CA SER A 221 50.99 7.90 6.80
C SER A 221 51.56 6.59 6.22
N SER A 222 52.71 6.75 5.55
CA SER A 222 53.48 5.85 4.68
C SER A 222 54.01 4.58 5.34
N ILE A 223 54.30 3.53 4.54
CA ILE A 223 55.60 2.84 4.38
C ILE A 223 55.50 1.64 3.39
N GLU A 224 56.34 1.73 2.35
CA GLU A 224 57.11 0.73 1.55
C GLU A 224 56.46 -0.52 0.89
N GLU A 225 56.68 -0.60 -0.43
CA GLU A 225 56.47 -1.73 -1.34
C GLU A 225 57.38 -2.94 -1.00
N PRO A 226 57.00 -4.15 -1.45
CA PRO A 226 57.73 -4.66 -2.61
C PRO A 226 56.85 -5.35 -3.68
N GLU A 227 57.35 -5.25 -4.91
CA GLU A 227 56.84 -5.80 -6.16
C GLU A 227 56.77 -7.33 -6.17
N ILE A 228 55.60 -7.89 -6.53
CA ILE A 228 55.52 -9.16 -7.28
C ILE A 228 54.41 -9.04 -8.33
N GLU A 229 54.83 -9.19 -9.58
CA GLU A 229 54.07 -9.20 -10.81
C GLU A 229 53.22 -10.48 -10.93
N SER A 230 51.89 -10.34 -11.08
CA SER A 230 51.08 -11.38 -11.72
C SER A 230 49.78 -10.79 -12.28
N HIS A 231 49.70 -10.77 -13.60
CA HIS A 231 48.49 -10.67 -14.40
C HIS A 231 47.37 -11.56 -13.83
N TYR A 232 46.13 -11.06 -13.77
CA TYR A 232 44.93 -11.67 -14.39
C TYR A 232 43.67 -10.83 -14.08
N ALA A 233 43.01 -10.40 -15.16
CA ALA A 233 41.58 -10.18 -15.36
C ALA A 233 40.77 -9.41 -14.29
N ASP A 234 40.55 -8.14 -14.61
CA ASP A 234 39.43 -7.31 -14.20
C ASP A 234 38.10 -7.98 -14.62
N ASN A 235 37.20 -8.21 -13.68
CA ASN A 235 35.89 -8.82 -13.94
C ASN A 235 34.81 -8.06 -13.18
N SER A 236 34.54 -6.83 -13.62
CA SER A 236 33.28 -6.15 -13.39
C SER A 236 32.17 -6.87 -14.16
N VAL A 237 31.36 -7.66 -13.47
CA VAL A 237 30.14 -8.24 -14.05
C VAL A 237 29.02 -7.21 -13.93
N VAL A 238 28.92 -6.36 -14.94
CA VAL A 238 27.68 -5.65 -15.31
C VAL A 238 26.98 -6.55 -16.30
N ILE A 239 25.83 -7.13 -15.93
CA ILE A 239 24.89 -7.72 -16.90
C ILE A 239 23.81 -6.68 -17.16
N GLN A 240 23.89 -6.06 -18.33
CA GLN A 240 22.77 -5.47 -19.07
C GLN A 240 21.96 -6.65 -19.66
N ASN A 241 20.63 -6.63 -19.82
CA ASN A 241 19.93 -5.83 -20.84
C ASN A 241 18.43 -6.15 -20.87
N GLU A 242 17.61 -5.16 -21.26
CA GLU A 242 16.84 -5.27 -22.51
C GLU A 242 17.16 -4.02 -23.35
N ALA A 243 18.11 -4.23 -24.28
CA ALA A 243 18.59 -3.45 -25.43
C ALA A 243 18.64 -1.91 -25.37
N CYS A 244 19.75 -1.36 -24.86
CA CYS A 244 20.28 -0.09 -25.35
C CYS A 244 21.38 -0.42 -26.37
N VAL A 245 21.12 -0.24 -27.66
CA VAL A 245 22.22 -0.23 -28.64
C VAL A 245 23.03 1.04 -28.35
N GLU A 246 24.20 0.90 -27.73
CA GLU A 246 25.14 2.02 -27.55
C GLU A 246 25.75 2.38 -28.91
N ILE A 247 25.04 3.23 -29.64
CA ILE A 247 25.52 3.81 -30.90
C ILE A 247 26.57 4.86 -30.55
N ASN A 248 27.83 4.44 -30.53
CA ASN A 248 28.99 5.30 -30.23
C ASN A 248 29.42 6.16 -31.43
N GLU A 249 28.56 6.31 -32.43
CA GLU A 249 28.80 7.14 -33.61
C GLU A 249 28.43 8.61 -33.35
N TYR A 250 29.13 9.52 -34.03
CA TYR A 250 28.97 10.97 -33.87
C TYR A 250 28.26 11.56 -35.08
N VAL A 251 27.37 12.52 -34.82
CA VAL A 251 26.61 13.28 -35.82
C VAL A 251 26.93 14.77 -35.66
N MET A 252 26.95 15.50 -36.76
CA MET A 252 27.14 16.94 -36.75
C MET A 252 25.78 17.62 -36.65
N VAL A 253 25.62 18.55 -35.70
CA VAL A 253 24.42 19.38 -35.54
C VAL A 253 24.83 20.83 -35.66
N SER A 254 24.42 21.49 -36.76
CA SER A 254 24.80 22.87 -37.06
C SER A 254 26.32 23.09 -37.00
N GLY A 255 27.11 22.13 -37.48
CA GLY A 255 28.58 22.15 -37.46
C GLY A 255 29.24 21.74 -36.13
N ILE A 256 28.48 21.29 -35.12
CA ILE A 256 29.00 20.84 -33.82
C ILE A 256 28.90 19.31 -33.72
N ARG A 257 30.02 18.64 -33.42
CA ARG A 257 30.03 17.19 -33.19
C ARG A 257 29.26 16.83 -31.90
N LYS A 258 28.25 15.98 -32.03
CA LYS A 258 27.48 15.42 -30.91
C LYS A 258 27.41 13.90 -31.06
N ARG A 259 27.27 13.19 -29.94
CA ARG A 259 27.09 11.73 -29.96
C ARG A 259 25.64 11.43 -30.35
N PHE A 260 25.40 10.33 -31.08
CA PHE A 260 24.06 9.97 -31.53
C PHE A 260 23.04 9.90 -30.39
N SER A 261 23.42 9.32 -29.25
CA SER A 261 22.57 9.21 -28.04
C SER A 261 22.22 10.54 -27.38
N ASP A 262 22.97 11.61 -27.66
CA ASP A 262 22.80 12.94 -27.04
C ASP A 262 22.06 13.92 -27.97
N VAL A 263 21.57 13.45 -29.12
CA VAL A 263 20.80 14.25 -30.07
C VAL A 263 19.35 14.36 -29.60
N THR A 264 18.91 15.58 -29.29
CA THR A 264 17.53 15.88 -28.89
C THR A 264 16.64 16.20 -30.09
N GLU A 265 15.32 16.21 -29.94
CA GLU A 265 14.39 16.59 -31.03
C GLU A 265 14.62 18.05 -31.50
N GLU A 266 14.96 18.97 -30.60
CA GLU A 266 15.30 20.36 -30.94
C GLU A 266 16.62 20.48 -31.74
N ASP A 267 17.51 19.51 -31.61
CA ASP A 267 18.75 19.45 -32.38
C ASP A 267 18.48 18.99 -33.82
N LYS A 268 17.52 18.08 -34.03
CA LYS A 268 17.12 17.57 -35.36
C LYS A 268 16.55 18.68 -36.25
N GLU A 269 15.79 19.60 -35.68
CA GLU A 269 15.23 20.75 -36.41
C GLU A 269 16.28 21.79 -36.85
N LYS A 270 17.49 21.73 -36.26
CA LYS A 270 18.59 22.66 -36.54
C LYS A 270 19.69 22.04 -37.42
N MET A 271 19.57 20.77 -37.77
CA MET A 271 20.48 20.10 -38.70
C MET A 271 20.29 20.62 -40.12
N SER A 272 21.39 20.71 -40.87
CA SER A 272 21.29 20.85 -42.33
C SER A 272 20.81 19.55 -42.98
N GLU A 273 20.41 19.62 -44.25
CA GLU A 273 19.96 18.45 -45.02
C GLU A 273 21.04 17.33 -45.05
N GLU A 274 22.30 17.69 -45.28
CA GLU A 274 23.43 16.75 -45.28
C GLU A 274 23.74 16.15 -43.89
N GLU A 275 23.48 16.91 -42.81
CA GLU A 275 23.63 16.45 -41.43
C GLU A 275 22.53 15.47 -41.04
N TYR A 276 21.31 15.75 -41.50
CA TYR A 276 20.13 14.92 -41.27
C TYR A 276 20.21 13.59 -42.04
N GLU A 277 20.73 13.59 -43.27
CA GLU A 277 20.97 12.36 -44.04
C GLU A 277 21.91 11.41 -43.29
N LYS A 278 23.03 11.92 -42.75
CA LYS A 278 23.97 11.12 -41.95
C LYS A 278 23.37 10.62 -40.64
N TYR A 279 22.56 11.45 -39.97
CA TYR A 279 21.81 11.00 -38.80
C TYR A 279 20.88 9.82 -39.14
N TYR A 280 20.18 9.91 -40.27
CA TYR A 280 19.24 8.88 -40.71
C TYR A 280 19.95 7.59 -41.16
N GLU A 281 21.10 7.68 -41.82
CA GLU A 281 21.92 6.50 -42.16
C GLU A 281 22.32 5.69 -40.93
N ILE A 282 22.74 6.38 -39.87
CA ILE A 282 23.08 5.75 -38.58
C ILE A 282 21.82 5.15 -37.97
N TYR A 283 20.70 5.89 -37.95
CA TYR A 283 19.45 5.38 -37.41
C TYR A 283 18.96 4.11 -38.12
N SER A 284 18.90 4.09 -39.45
CA SER A 284 18.48 2.91 -40.23
C SER A 284 19.41 1.71 -40.03
N LYS A 285 20.72 1.94 -39.89
CA LYS A 285 21.71 0.86 -39.63
C LYS A 285 21.45 0.12 -38.31
N TYR A 286 20.92 0.79 -37.30
CA TYR A 286 20.73 0.19 -35.97
C TYR A 286 19.27 -0.17 -35.64
N TYR A 287 18.30 0.38 -36.35
CA TYR A 287 16.87 0.16 -36.08
C TYR A 287 16.11 -0.54 -37.21
N GLU A 288 16.69 -0.72 -38.41
CA GLU A 288 16.02 -1.38 -39.54
C GLU A 288 16.72 -2.64 -40.08
N GLU A 289 17.76 -3.20 -39.44
CA GLU A 289 18.26 -4.51 -39.88
C GLU A 289 17.26 -5.64 -39.54
N PRO A 290 16.74 -6.36 -40.55
CA PRO A 290 15.76 -7.42 -40.37
C PRO A 290 16.44 -8.75 -40.04
N ASP A 291 15.75 -9.55 -39.24
CA ASP A 291 15.98 -10.98 -38.97
C ASP A 291 16.88 -11.71 -40.00
N ALA A 292 18.03 -12.20 -39.54
CA ALA A 292 18.77 -13.30 -40.15
C ALA A 292 19.41 -14.19 -39.07
#